data_AF-A0A842REQ8-F1
#
_entry.id   AF-A0A842REQ8-F1
#
_cell.length_a   1.000
_cell.length_b   1.000
_cell.length_c   1.000
_cell.angle_alpha   90.00
_cell.angle_beta   90.00
_cell.angle_gamma   90.00
#
_symmetry.space_group_name_H-M   'P 1'
#
loop_
_entity.id
_entity.type
_entity.pdbx_description
1 polymer ?
#
loop_
_entity_poly.entity_id
_entity_poly.type
_entity_poly.pdbx_seq_one_letter_code
_entity_poly.pdbx_strand_id
1 'polypeptide(L)' 'MIFYRWLEDFSSEKVQKWLDGQEKYRKRIFSRIPKREKNYERIKEHLSLGTISILLKYGSKIFTLRRTTEDQRILCSK' A
#
# COMPACT_ATOMS: atom_id res chain seq x y z
N MET A 1 -2.99 -0.06 34.75
CA MET A 1 -2.99 -1.43 34.19
C MET A 1 -3.39 -1.35 32.73
N ILE A 2 -2.50 -1.68 31.78
CA ILE A 2 -2.75 -1.51 30.34
C ILE A 2 -3.24 -2.86 29.78
N PHE A 3 -4.55 -2.97 29.54
CA PHE A 3 -5.25 -4.21 29.16
C PHE A 3 -4.84 -4.81 27.80
N TYR A 4 -4.07 -4.08 26.98
CA TYR A 4 -3.72 -4.47 25.61
C TYR A 4 -2.23 -4.69 25.37
N ARG A 5 -1.38 -4.67 26.42
CA ARG A 5 0.08 -4.88 26.27
C ARG A 5 0.44 -6.18 25.55
N TRP A 6 -0.39 -7.22 25.71
CA TRP A 6 -0.19 -8.51 25.07
C TRP A 6 -0.30 -8.48 23.54
N LEU A 7 -0.89 -7.42 22.94
CA LEU A 7 -0.97 -7.25 21.49
C LEU A 7 0.35 -6.80 20.86
N GLU A 8 1.32 -6.36 21.66
CA GLU A 8 2.62 -5.89 21.17
C GLU A 8 3.54 -7.04 20.72
N ASP A 9 3.27 -8.26 21.18
CA ASP A 9 4.03 -9.45 20.77
C ASP A 9 3.44 -10.07 19.49
N PHE A 10 3.88 -9.55 18.34
CA PHE A 10 3.48 -10.06 17.04
C PHE A 10 3.96 -11.48 16.75
N SER A 11 4.90 -12.03 17.52
CA SER A 11 5.34 -13.42 17.34
C SER A 11 4.40 -14.43 18.02
N SER A 12 3.56 -13.96 18.95
CA SER A 12 2.61 -14.79 19.68
C SER A 12 1.50 -15.33 18.78
N GLU A 13 1.27 -16.64 18.84
CA GLU A 13 0.11 -17.28 18.19
C GLU A 13 -1.22 -16.64 18.61
N LYS A 14 -1.32 -16.16 19.85
CA LYS A 14 -2.51 -15.48 20.36
C LYS A 14 -2.78 -14.17 19.62
N VAL A 15 -1.73 -13.39 19.35
CA VAL A 15 -1.84 -12.11 18.62
C VAL A 15 -2.17 -12.38 17.15
N GLN A 16 -1.53 -13.38 16.54
CA GLN A 16 -1.83 -13.78 15.16
C GLN A 16 -3.29 -14.20 14.99
N LYS A 17 -3.82 -15.05 15.87
CA LYS A 17 -5.25 -15.44 15.86
C LYS A 17 -6.18 -14.24 16.05
N TRP A 18 -5.81 -13.29 16.91
CA TRP A 18 -6.59 -12.08 17.11
C TRP A 18 -6.59 -11.20 15.85
N LEU A 19 -5.44 -11.02 15.19
CA LEU A 19 -5.32 -10.28 13.92
C LEU A 19 -6.15 -10.91 12.81
N ASP A 20 -6.14 -12.24 12.69
CA ASP A 20 -7.00 -12.97 11.74
C ASP A 20 -8.49 -12.70 12.01
N GLY A 21 -8.89 -12.66 13.28
CA GLY A 21 -10.24 -12.30 13.69
C GLY A 21 -10.61 -10.88 13.27
N GLN A 22 -9.71 -9.92 13.48
CA GLN A 22 -9.90 -8.53 13.06
C GLN A 22 -10.01 -8.41 11.54
N GLU A 23 -9.16 -9.11 10.79
CA GLU A 23 -9.19 -9.07 9.33
C GLU A 23 -10.49 -9.68 8.78
N LYS A 24 -10.97 -10.79 9.35
CA LYS A 24 -12.27 -11.39 8.99
C LYS A 24 -13.42 -10.43 9.27
N TYR A 25 -13.42 -9.81 10.44
CA TYR A 25 -14.43 -8.81 10.81
C TYR A 25 -14.41 -7.63 9.83
N ARG A 26 -13.22 -7.07 9.55
CA ARG A 26 -13.04 -5.98 8.59
C ARG A 26 -13.56 -6.36 7.21
N LYS A 27 -13.17 -7.52 6.66
CA LYS A 27 -13.66 -8.00 5.36
C LYS A 27 -15.18 -8.10 5.32
N ARG A 28 -15.82 -8.62 6.37
CA ARG A 28 -17.28 -8.74 6.48
C ARG A 28 -17.99 -7.38 6.45
N ILE A 29 -17.41 -6.36 7.08
CA ILE A 29 -17.99 -5.01 7.07
C ILE A 29 -17.77 -4.35 5.70
N PHE A 30 -16.55 -4.41 5.17
CA PHE A 30 -16.18 -3.72 3.94
C PHE A 30 -16.81 -4.33 2.68
N SER A 31 -17.14 -5.62 2.68
CA SER A 31 -17.84 -6.27 1.56
C SER A 31 -19.27 -5.73 1.35
N ARG A 32 -19.85 -5.11 2.37
CA ARG A 32 -21.20 -4.52 2.30
C ARG A 32 -21.20 -3.11 1.72
N ILE A 33 -20.03 -2.49 1.52
CA ILE A 33 -19.94 -1.13 1.00
C ILE A 33 -20.28 -1.17 -0.50
N PRO A 34 -21.36 -0.51 -0.94
CA PRO A 34 -21.75 -0.51 -2.34
C PRO A 34 -20.66 0.08 -3.23
N LYS A 35 -20.50 -0.48 -4.43
CA LYS A 35 -19.54 0.01 -5.45
C LYS A 35 -18.07 0.00 -5.01
N ARG A 36 -17.71 -0.64 -3.89
CA ARG A 36 -16.32 -0.71 -3.41
C ARG A 36 -15.36 -1.25 -4.47
N GLU A 37 -15.70 -2.37 -5.09
CA GLU A 37 -14.86 -2.99 -6.15
C GLU A 37 -14.78 -2.11 -7.39
N LYS A 38 -15.91 -1.54 -7.83
CA LYS A 38 -15.93 -0.60 -8.96
C LYS A 38 -15.05 0.63 -8.73
N ASN A 39 -15.07 1.18 -7.52
CA ASN A 39 -14.23 2.32 -7.17
C ASN A 39 -12.75 1.91 -7.06
N TYR A 40 -12.48 0.71 -6.53
CA TYR A 40 -11.13 0.16 -6.45
C TYR A 40 -10.50 0.03 -7.84
N GLU A 41 -11.20 -0.57 -8.81
CA GLU A 41 -10.69 -0.71 -10.18
C GLU A 41 -10.46 0.66 -10.84
N ARG A 42 -11.38 1.62 -10.68
CA ARG A 42 -11.19 2.98 -11.20
C ARG A 42 -9.97 3.68 -10.62
N ILE A 43 -9.76 3.59 -9.31
CA ILE A 43 -8.59 4.18 -8.66
C ILE A 43 -7.32 3.51 -9.18
N LYS A 44 -7.34 2.18 -9.33
CA LYS A 44 -6.21 1.41 -9.87
C LYS A 44 -5.88 1.84 -11.30
N GLU A 45 -6.87 1.99 -12.17
CA GLU A 45 -6.69 2.50 -13.55
C GLU A 45 -6.00 3.87 -13.54
N HIS A 46 -6.48 4.81 -12.73
CA HIS A 46 -5.89 6.15 -12.65
C HIS A 46 -4.47 6.16 -12.08
N LEU A 47 -4.20 5.34 -11.06
CA LEU A 47 -2.87 5.24 -10.46
C LEU A 47 -1.85 4.47 -11.31
N SER A 48 -2.32 3.65 -12.24
CA SER A 48 -1.48 2.91 -13.20
C SER A 48 -0.95 3.79 -14.33
N LEU A 49 -1.44 5.03 -14.45
CA LEU A 49 -0.91 6.00 -15.40
C LEU A 49 0.54 6.32 -15.04
N GLY A 50 1.46 5.93 -15.93
CA GLY A 50 2.88 6.17 -15.73
C GLY A 50 3.21 7.66 -15.68
N THR A 51 4.07 8.04 -14.74
CA THR A 51 4.54 9.44 -14.61
C THR A 51 6.06 9.47 -14.59
N ILE A 52 6.64 10.55 -15.12
CA ILE A 52 8.07 10.84 -15.00
C ILE A 52 8.19 12.07 -14.10
N SER A 53 9.07 12.01 -13.09
CA SER A 53 9.35 13.15 -12.23
C SER A 53 10.11 14.25 -12.96
N ILE A 54 10.28 15.39 -12.29
CA ILE A 54 11.23 16.41 -12.71
C ILE A 54 12.63 15.82 -12.91
N LEU A 55 13.38 16.42 -13.84
CA LEU A 55 14.76 16.08 -14.13
C LEU A 55 15.65 16.64 -13.01
N LEU A 56 16.42 15.77 -12.35
CA LEU A 56 17.41 16.18 -11.37
C LEU A 56 18.80 16.03 -12.00
N LYS A 57 19.53 17.15 -12.11
CA LYS A 57 20.90 17.14 -12.62
C LYS A 57 21.88 17.09 -11.44
N TYR A 58 22.81 16.14 -11.48
CA TYR A 58 23.91 16.06 -10.52
C TYR A 58 25.21 15.74 -11.26
N GLY A 59 26.16 16.68 -11.22
CA GLY A 59 27.35 16.64 -12.07
C GLY A 59 26.97 16.61 -13.56
N SER A 60 27.45 15.58 -14.27
CA SER A 60 27.15 15.32 -15.68
C SER A 60 25.94 14.44 -15.93
N LYS A 61 25.32 13.86 -14.89
CA LYS A 61 24.23 12.89 -15.00
C LYS A 61 22.86 13.52 -14.76
N ILE A 62 21.84 12.93 -15.39
CA ILE A 62 20.45 13.31 -15.20
C ILE A 62 19.69 12.14 -14.58
N PHE A 63 18.95 12.41 -13.50
CA PHE A 63 18.16 11.44 -12.78
C PHE A 63 16.67 11.75 -12.91
N THR A 64 15.84 10.71 -13.07
CA THR A 64 14.38 10.80 -13.05
C THR A 64 13.78 9.63 -12.28
N LEU A 65 12.65 9.87 -11.62
CA LEU A 65 11.81 8.82 -11.05
C LEU A 65 10.66 8.53 -12.00
N ARG A 66 10.59 7.30 -12.49
CA ARG A 66 9.49 6.82 -13.32
C ARG A 66 8.53 6.00 -12.46
N ARG A 67 7.26 6.36 -12.47
CA ARG A 67 6.18 5.49 -11.99
C ARG A 67 5.72 4.61 -13.14
N THR A 68 5.69 3.31 -12.92
CA THR A 68 5.13 2.31 -13.84
C THR A 68 3.88 1.69 -13.19
N THR A 69 3.41 0.56 -13.70
CA THR A 69 2.37 -0.26 -13.04
C THR A 69 2.87 -0.95 -11.77
N GLU A 70 4.17 -0.87 -11.47
CA GLU A 70 4.77 -1.40 -10.24
C GLU A 70 4.42 -0.52 -9.02
N ASP A 71 4.45 -1.13 -7.84
CA ASP A 71 4.11 -0.45 -6.58
C ASP A 71 5.13 0.64 -6.22
N GLN A 72 6.41 0.41 -6.56
CA GLN A 72 7.50 1.35 -6.31
C GLN A 72 7.98 2.05 -7.57
N ARG A 73 8.46 3.28 -7.41
CA ARG A 73 9.02 4.09 -8.51
C ARG A 73 10.42 3.58 -8.85
N ILE A 74 10.76 3.62 -10.13
CA ILE A 74 12.08 3.23 -10.64
C ILE A 74 12.93 4.48 -10.80
N LEU A 75 14.14 4.47 -10.27
CA LEU A 75 15.15 5.50 -10.53
C LEU A 75 15.83 5.22 -11.88
N CYS A 76 15.74 6.18 -12.79
CA CYS A 76 16.41 6.14 -14.09
C CYS A 76 17.52 7.18 -14.13
N SER A 77 18.68 6.82 -14.70
CA SER A 77 19.77 7.75 -14.99
C SER A 77 20.06 7.76 -16.49
N LYS A 78 20.23 8.96 -17.05
CA LYS A 78 20.85 9.19 -18.35
C LYS A 78 22.22 9.84 -18.16
#